data_AF-A0A1S9IGN2-F1
#
_entry.id   AF-A0A1S9IGN2-F1
#
_cell.length_a   1.000
_cell.length_b   1.000
_cell.length_c   1.000
_cell.angle_alpha   90.00
_cell.angle_beta   90.00
_cell.angle_gamma   90.00
#
_symmetry.space_group_name_H-M   'P 1'
#
loop_
_entity.id
_entity.type
_entity.pdbx_description
1 polymer ?
#
loop_
_entity_poly.entity_id
_entity_poly.type
_entity_poly.pdbx_seq_one_letter_code
_entity_poly.pdbx_strand_id
1 'polypeptide(L)'
;MAINSKDFIPRPGFVNKQGCLPDPVEICCIQVPKVFDQCLIKECLKPSEDCEQLCKQIPNVTDPSQVRCVGCCKNLKVIVNSVTKCPVSNGKPGYKKVTINYTVTFDVDVDVEIAGQIQTQTLNYSVNRTVTASNLYCPDTIAKTVIGKECTSAEEVDQQFIKLEIVGDCLSTDISKIDCANGCDCSCNCENDGNQKVFLCITLGLFIIIKCEIVVQLMVPAYGYCPVPEECKCPGDPCKEFMERELPTLYPPQEMDNLFDDNDQNDNHCIKEKEEEKYDIISSSRSIN
;
A
#
# COMPACT_ATOMS: atom_id res chain seq x y z
N MET A 1 -4.15 34.13 19.49
CA MET A 1 -2.98 33.44 20.10
C MET A 1 -2.32 32.63 19.00
N ALA A 2 -1.06 32.91 18.69
CA ALA A 2 -0.32 32.20 17.64
C ALA A 2 0.24 30.89 18.22
N ILE A 3 -0.03 29.77 17.56
CA ILE A 3 0.48 28.45 17.93
C ILE A 3 1.89 28.32 17.34
N ASN A 4 2.85 27.96 18.19
CA ASN A 4 4.27 27.84 17.83
C ASN A 4 4.51 26.54 17.03
N SER A 5 5.30 26.62 15.95
CA SER A 5 5.45 25.59 14.92
C SER A 5 6.26 24.35 15.32
N LYS A 6 6.74 24.28 16.57
CA LYS A 6 7.61 23.20 17.06
C LYS A 6 6.88 22.03 17.72
N ASP A 7 5.55 22.11 17.89
CA ASP A 7 4.74 21.09 18.57
C ASP A 7 3.82 20.29 17.63
N PHE A 8 3.92 20.48 16.32
CA PHE A 8 3.04 19.77 15.37
C PHE A 8 3.60 18.40 14.99
N ILE A 9 2.95 17.33 15.47
CA ILE A 9 3.18 15.95 15.05
C ILE A 9 1.88 15.42 14.43
N PRO A 10 1.87 14.98 13.16
CA PRO A 10 0.65 14.50 12.50
C PRO A 10 0.17 13.18 13.13
N ARG A 11 -1.11 13.15 13.54
CA ARG A 11 -1.86 11.95 13.94
C ARG A 11 -3.24 11.95 13.25
N PRO A 12 -3.93 10.79 13.10
CA PRO A 12 -5.26 10.71 12.49
C PRO A 12 -6.20 11.75 13.16
N GLY A 13 -6.74 12.66 12.33
CA GLY A 13 -7.05 14.03 12.73
C GLY A 13 -8.26 14.25 13.65
N PHE A 14 -8.20 15.35 14.39
CA PHE A 14 -9.30 15.95 15.16
C PHE A 14 -10.16 16.86 14.27
N VAL A 15 -11.45 16.99 14.59
CA VAL A 15 -12.31 18.04 14.04
C VAL A 15 -11.84 19.37 14.64
N ASN A 16 -10.98 20.08 13.91
CA ASN A 16 -10.19 21.21 14.42
C ASN A 16 -10.98 22.50 14.70
N LYS A 17 -12.33 22.48 14.61
CA LYS A 17 -13.19 23.61 14.94
C LYS A 17 -14.50 23.11 15.54
N GLN A 18 -14.57 23.05 16.88
CA GLN A 18 -15.84 22.96 17.58
C GLN A 18 -16.74 24.13 17.11
N GLY A 19 -17.87 23.80 16.47
CA GLY A 19 -18.87 24.76 15.98
C GLY A 19 -18.96 24.96 14.46
N CYS A 20 -18.17 24.27 13.62
CA CYS A 20 -18.30 24.36 12.16
C CYS A 20 -19.13 23.24 11.51
N LEU A 21 -19.55 22.24 12.28
CA LEU A 21 -20.51 21.24 11.84
C LEU A 21 -21.86 21.58 12.49
N PRO A 22 -22.99 21.38 11.78
CA PRO A 22 -24.30 21.47 12.41
C PRO A 22 -24.39 20.48 13.58
N ASP A 23 -25.39 20.62 14.44
CA ASP A 23 -25.64 19.60 15.45
C ASP A 23 -26.06 18.29 14.75
N PRO A 24 -25.50 17.14 15.14
CA PRO A 24 -25.90 15.86 14.56
C PRO A 24 -27.36 15.57 14.88
N VAL A 25 -28.04 14.93 13.92
CA VAL A 25 -29.46 14.56 14.07
C VAL A 25 -29.60 13.41 15.07
N GLU A 26 -28.63 12.49 15.08
CA GLU A 26 -28.58 11.37 16.01
C GLU A 26 -27.15 10.87 16.27
N ILE A 27 -26.99 10.04 17.30
CA ILE A 27 -25.75 9.31 17.58
C ILE A 27 -25.98 7.86 17.18
N CYS A 28 -25.21 7.38 16.20
CA CYS A 28 -25.29 5.99 15.74
C CYS A 28 -24.18 5.15 16.36
N CYS A 29 -24.54 3.92 16.75
CA CYS A 29 -23.56 2.89 17.09
C CYS A 29 -23.21 2.08 15.84
N ILE A 30 -21.94 2.11 15.43
CA ILE A 30 -21.43 1.28 14.32
C ILE A 30 -20.41 0.26 14.84
N GLN A 31 -20.39 -0.91 14.23
CA GLN A 31 -19.33 -1.90 14.45
C GLN A 31 -18.33 -1.80 13.32
N VAL A 32 -17.07 -1.51 13.67
CA VAL A 32 -16.00 -1.38 12.67
C VAL A 32 -14.72 -2.07 13.12
N PRO A 33 -13.95 -2.65 12.20
CA PRO A 33 -12.58 -3.05 12.48
C PRO A 33 -11.72 -1.80 12.68
N LYS A 34 -11.28 -1.56 13.92
CA LYS A 34 -10.40 -0.45 14.25
C LYS A 34 -8.96 -0.95 14.39
N VAL A 35 -8.05 -0.33 13.65
CA VAL A 35 -6.60 -0.54 13.79
C VAL A 35 -6.10 0.29 14.97
N PHE A 36 -5.52 -0.38 15.97
CA PHE A 36 -4.98 0.25 17.18
C PHE A 36 -3.51 0.62 17.01
N ASP A 37 -2.76 -0.22 16.31
CA ASP A 37 -1.37 0.00 15.97
C ASP A 37 -1.02 -0.79 14.71
N GLN A 38 0.01 -0.33 14.01
CA GLN A 38 0.54 -1.02 12.85
C GLN A 38 2.06 -0.85 12.78
N CYS A 39 2.73 -1.91 12.32
CA CYS A 39 4.16 -1.90 12.11
C CYS A 39 4.47 -2.30 10.67
N LEU A 40 5.30 -1.50 10.00
CA LEU A 40 5.88 -1.82 8.69
C LEU A 40 7.27 -2.41 8.90
N ILE A 41 7.49 -3.59 8.34
CA ILE A 41 8.78 -4.29 8.31
C ILE A 41 9.15 -4.51 6.85
N LYS A 42 10.42 -4.31 6.52
CA LYS A 42 10.95 -4.56 5.17
C LYS A 42 11.94 -5.72 5.25
N GLU A 43 11.77 -6.71 4.38
CA GLU A 43 12.69 -7.83 4.26
C GLU A 43 13.16 -7.98 2.82
N CYS A 44 14.43 -8.35 2.65
CA CYS A 44 15.01 -8.72 1.36
C CYS A 44 15.49 -10.15 1.49
N LEU A 45 14.74 -11.08 0.91
CA LEU A 45 15.04 -12.50 0.95
C LEU A 45 15.94 -12.83 -0.23
N LYS A 46 17.19 -13.19 0.07
CA LYS A 46 18.16 -13.62 -0.95
C LYS A 46 18.23 -15.15 -0.99
N PRO A 47 18.53 -15.73 -2.15
CA PRO A 47 18.91 -17.13 -2.24
C PRO A 47 20.28 -17.31 -1.55
N SER A 48 20.27 -17.77 -0.30
CA SER A 48 21.44 -18.17 0.48
C SER A 48 21.28 -19.62 0.95
N GLU A 49 22.31 -20.20 1.59
CA GLU A 49 22.25 -21.55 2.17
C GLU A 49 21.04 -21.75 3.09
N ASP A 50 20.58 -20.70 3.79
CA ASP A 50 19.41 -20.74 4.68
C ASP A 50 18.05 -20.66 3.95
N CYS A 51 18.03 -20.42 2.63
CA CYS A 51 16.83 -20.04 1.87
C CYS A 51 16.75 -20.74 0.51
N GLU A 52 17.09 -22.02 0.45
CA GLU A 52 17.01 -22.87 -0.75
C GLU A 52 15.61 -22.87 -1.40
N GLN A 53 14.57 -22.54 -0.63
CA GLN A 53 13.18 -22.38 -1.09
C GLN A 53 13.00 -21.32 -2.18
N LEU A 54 13.97 -20.40 -2.33
CA LEU A 54 14.01 -19.37 -3.38
C LEU A 54 14.74 -19.81 -4.66
N CYS A 55 15.24 -21.04 -4.70
CA CYS A 55 15.82 -21.64 -5.90
C CYS A 55 14.97 -22.83 -6.35
N LYS A 56 14.59 -22.85 -7.63
CA LYS A 56 13.82 -23.95 -8.22
C LYS A 56 14.50 -24.47 -9.47
N GLN A 57 14.55 -25.78 -9.61
CA GLN A 57 15.06 -26.42 -10.81
C GLN A 57 14.12 -26.09 -11.99
N ILE A 58 14.71 -25.71 -13.12
CA ILE A 58 14.00 -25.56 -14.40
C ILE A 58 13.95 -26.95 -15.05
N PRO A 59 12.76 -27.54 -15.28
CA PRO A 59 12.65 -28.87 -15.84
C PRO A 59 13.10 -28.91 -17.30
N ASN A 60 13.75 -30.01 -17.69
CA ASN A 60 14.24 -30.28 -19.06
C ASN A 60 15.24 -29.25 -19.61
N VAL A 61 15.91 -28.50 -18.73
CA VAL A 61 16.99 -27.57 -19.07
C VAL A 61 18.29 -28.03 -18.45
N THR A 62 19.33 -28.16 -19.28
CA THR A 62 20.67 -28.60 -18.87
C THR A 62 21.72 -27.50 -19.00
N ASP A 63 21.46 -26.49 -19.84
CA ASP A 63 22.33 -25.34 -20.00
C ASP A 63 21.61 -23.99 -19.76
N PRO A 64 22.18 -23.07 -18.97
CA PRO A 64 21.61 -21.74 -18.75
C PRO A 64 21.33 -20.95 -20.03
N SER A 65 22.07 -21.18 -21.11
CA SER A 65 21.88 -20.48 -22.39
C SER A 65 20.54 -20.80 -23.06
N GLN A 66 19.86 -21.86 -22.62
CA GLN A 66 18.52 -22.22 -23.09
C GLN A 66 17.45 -21.31 -22.48
N VAL A 67 17.73 -20.62 -21.37
CA VAL A 67 16.79 -19.66 -20.77
C VAL A 67 16.86 -18.36 -21.57
N ARG A 68 15.72 -17.96 -22.15
CA ARG A 68 15.62 -16.76 -23.00
C ARG A 68 15.17 -15.55 -22.21
N CYS A 69 14.16 -15.71 -21.36
CA CYS A 69 13.74 -14.67 -20.44
C CYS A 69 13.08 -15.25 -19.20
N VAL A 70 13.16 -14.46 -18.13
CA VAL A 70 12.49 -14.72 -16.86
C VAL A 70 11.47 -13.61 -16.66
N GLY A 71 10.22 -13.98 -16.47
CA GLY A 71 9.12 -13.07 -16.21
C GLY A 71 9.13 -12.52 -14.77
N CYS A 72 8.24 -11.58 -14.50
CA CYS A 72 8.02 -11.07 -13.16
C CYS A 72 7.25 -12.08 -12.30
N CYS A 73 7.34 -11.91 -10.98
CA CYS A 73 6.57 -12.69 -10.03
C CYS A 73 5.08 -12.32 -10.08
N LYS A 74 4.23 -13.35 -10.07
CA LYS A 74 2.78 -13.24 -10.17
C LYS A 74 2.12 -14.03 -9.06
N ASN A 75 0.83 -13.76 -8.83
CA ASN A 75 -0.03 -14.50 -7.90
C ASN A 75 0.54 -14.58 -6.47
N LEU A 76 1.21 -13.52 -6.00
CA LEU A 76 1.73 -13.45 -4.64
C LEU A 76 0.58 -13.68 -3.64
N LYS A 77 0.66 -14.77 -2.91
CA LYS A 77 -0.33 -15.19 -1.91
C LYS A 77 0.37 -15.42 -0.58
N VAL A 78 -0.29 -15.01 0.49
CA VAL A 78 0.21 -15.14 1.85
C VAL A 78 -0.75 -15.99 2.66
N ILE A 79 -0.21 -16.96 3.38
CA ILE A 79 -0.95 -17.80 4.31
C ILE A 79 -0.34 -17.60 5.69
N VAL A 80 -1.13 -17.13 6.65
CA VAL A 80 -0.70 -17.05 8.05
C VAL A 80 -0.84 -18.44 8.66
N ASN A 81 0.28 -19.01 9.11
CA ASN A 81 0.33 -20.35 9.69
C ASN A 81 0.06 -20.31 11.20
N SER A 82 0.65 -19.35 11.90
CA SER A 82 0.37 -19.12 13.32
C SER A 82 0.75 -17.72 13.76
N VAL A 83 0.09 -17.26 14.82
CA VAL A 83 0.34 -15.98 15.47
C VAL A 83 0.55 -16.25 16.96
N THR A 84 1.66 -15.75 17.51
CA THR A 84 1.98 -15.82 18.94
C THR A 84 2.10 -14.41 19.49
N LYS A 85 1.44 -14.14 20.63
CA LYS A 85 1.51 -12.87 21.33
C LYS A 85 2.09 -13.08 22.72
N CYS A 86 3.10 -12.31 23.08
CA CYS A 86 3.70 -12.32 24.42
C CYS A 86 3.67 -10.91 25.00
N PRO A 87 3.34 -10.72 26.28
CA PRO A 87 3.51 -9.43 26.95
C PRO A 87 4.98 -8.98 26.86
N VAL A 88 5.21 -7.68 26.65
CA VAL A 88 6.59 -7.15 26.65
C VAL A 88 7.06 -7.00 28.10
N SER A 89 8.26 -7.51 28.39
CA SER A 89 8.90 -7.48 29.72
C SER A 89 9.05 -6.08 30.33
N ASN A 90 9.03 -5.04 29.49
CA ASN A 90 9.31 -3.66 29.87
C ASN A 90 8.12 -2.96 30.55
N GLY A 91 7.05 -3.70 30.88
CA GLY A 91 5.96 -3.24 31.75
C GLY A 91 5.01 -2.21 31.15
N LYS A 92 5.09 -1.92 29.84
CA LYS A 92 4.12 -1.03 29.18
C LYS A 92 2.79 -1.75 28.98
N PRO A 93 1.69 -1.34 29.65
CA PRO A 93 0.41 -2.02 29.53
C PRO A 93 -0.12 -1.96 28.10
N GLY A 94 -0.66 -3.07 27.61
CA GLY A 94 -1.20 -3.20 26.26
C GLY A 94 -0.17 -3.39 25.14
N TYR A 95 1.14 -3.32 25.41
CA TYR A 95 2.16 -3.63 24.40
C TYR A 95 2.51 -5.11 24.41
N LYS A 96 2.56 -5.72 23.22
CA LYS A 96 2.84 -7.13 23.02
C LYS A 96 3.94 -7.32 21.98
N LYS A 97 4.77 -8.34 22.19
CA LYS A 97 5.62 -8.95 21.17
C LYS A 97 4.75 -9.91 20.36
N VAL A 98 4.56 -9.61 19.09
CA VAL A 98 3.77 -10.43 18.16
C VAL A 98 4.73 -11.11 17.19
N THR A 99 4.72 -12.44 17.18
CA THR A 99 5.49 -13.28 16.26
C THR A 99 4.51 -13.99 15.33
N ILE A 100 4.73 -13.88 14.03
CA ILE A 100 3.84 -14.43 13.00
C ILE A 100 4.67 -15.36 12.12
N ASN A 101 4.23 -16.62 12.04
CA ASN A 101 4.73 -17.58 11.06
C ASN A 101 3.79 -17.55 9.86
N TYR A 102 4.34 -17.33 8.68
CA TYR A 102 3.57 -17.25 7.45
C TYR A 102 4.31 -17.89 6.28
N THR A 103 3.56 -18.28 5.27
CA THR A 103 4.09 -18.80 4.00
C THR A 103 3.72 -17.84 2.89
N VAL A 104 4.70 -17.49 2.07
CA VAL A 104 4.53 -16.70 0.85
C VAL A 104 4.68 -17.62 -0.34
N THR A 105 3.69 -17.63 -1.22
CA THR A 105 3.72 -18.37 -2.48
C THR A 105 3.60 -17.43 -3.67
N PHE A 106 4.32 -17.69 -4.74
CA PHE A 106 4.26 -16.89 -5.97
C PHE A 106 4.75 -17.71 -7.16
N ASP A 107 4.34 -17.28 -8.36
CA ASP A 107 4.64 -17.92 -9.62
C ASP A 107 5.61 -17.09 -10.44
N VAL A 108 6.54 -17.73 -11.14
CA VAL A 108 7.44 -17.09 -12.11
C VAL A 108 7.40 -17.86 -13.41
N ASP A 109 7.10 -17.15 -14.50
CA ASP A 109 7.15 -17.71 -15.83
C ASP A 109 8.57 -17.59 -16.39
N VAL A 110 9.06 -18.65 -17.02
CA VAL A 110 10.38 -18.72 -17.64
C VAL A 110 10.23 -19.23 -19.05
N ASP A 111 10.74 -18.48 -20.01
CA ASP A 111 10.78 -18.91 -21.40
C ASP A 111 12.10 -19.62 -21.67
N VAL A 112 11.99 -20.88 -22.11
CA VAL A 112 13.12 -21.75 -22.38
C VAL A 112 13.08 -22.25 -23.82
N GLU A 113 14.25 -22.41 -24.41
CA GLU A 113 14.38 -22.99 -25.74
C GLU A 113 14.75 -24.47 -25.65
N ILE A 114 13.84 -25.31 -26.13
CA ILE A 114 14.01 -26.76 -26.17
C ILE A 114 13.80 -27.20 -27.62
N ALA A 115 14.82 -27.85 -28.20
CA ALA A 115 14.80 -28.32 -29.59
C ALA A 115 14.44 -27.24 -30.63
N GLY A 116 14.86 -25.98 -30.42
CA GLY A 116 14.62 -24.86 -31.32
C GLY A 116 13.22 -24.23 -31.22
N GLN A 117 12.41 -24.61 -30.23
CA GLN A 117 11.13 -23.96 -29.93
C GLN A 117 11.16 -23.30 -28.55
N ILE A 118 10.62 -22.09 -28.46
CA ILE A 118 10.45 -21.38 -27.19
C ILE A 118 9.20 -21.91 -26.50
N GLN A 119 9.35 -22.33 -25.25
CA GLN A 119 8.27 -22.81 -24.39
C GLN A 119 8.29 -22.02 -23.08
N THR A 120 7.12 -21.54 -22.65
CA THR A 120 6.94 -20.91 -21.35
C THR A 120 6.66 -21.97 -20.30
N GLN A 121 7.42 -21.97 -19.21
CA GLN A 121 7.24 -22.83 -18.05
C GLN A 121 6.97 -21.98 -16.80
N THR A 122 5.98 -22.36 -16.00
CA THR A 122 5.67 -21.66 -14.75
C THR A 122 6.27 -22.41 -13.56
N LEU A 123 7.16 -21.74 -12.82
CA LEU A 123 7.77 -22.25 -11.59
C LEU A 123 7.03 -21.68 -10.37
N ASN A 124 6.64 -22.57 -9.46
CA ASN A 124 5.91 -22.20 -8.25
C ASN A 124 6.86 -22.18 -7.04
N TYR A 125 6.96 -21.03 -6.38
CA TYR A 125 7.80 -20.81 -5.21
C TYR A 125 6.95 -20.79 -3.95
N SER A 126 7.47 -21.36 -2.86
CA SER A 126 6.82 -21.38 -1.56
C SER A 126 7.86 -21.22 -0.48
N VAL A 127 7.80 -20.13 0.27
CA VAL A 127 8.80 -19.75 1.26
C VAL A 127 8.16 -19.54 2.61
N ASN A 128 8.66 -20.23 3.63
CA ASN A 128 8.19 -20.09 5.00
C ASN A 128 9.01 -19.04 5.73
N ARG A 129 8.34 -18.12 6.44
CA ARG A 129 8.97 -17.02 7.15
C ARG A 129 8.36 -16.80 8.52
N THR A 130 9.18 -16.23 9.39
CA THR A 130 8.79 -15.82 10.73
C THR A 130 9.17 -14.36 10.90
N VAL A 131 8.19 -13.51 11.16
CA VAL A 131 8.41 -12.09 11.44
C VAL A 131 7.99 -11.78 12.87
N THR A 132 8.70 -10.86 13.53
CA THR A 132 8.40 -10.47 14.90
C THR A 132 8.32 -8.95 15.06
N ALA A 133 7.17 -8.45 15.50
CA ALA A 133 6.99 -7.09 15.97
C ALA A 133 7.14 -7.06 17.50
N SER A 134 8.27 -6.56 18.00
CA SER A 134 8.62 -6.64 19.43
C SER A 134 7.83 -5.71 20.36
N ASN A 135 7.24 -4.64 19.82
CA ASN A 135 6.60 -3.60 20.63
C ASN A 135 5.37 -3.03 19.90
N LEU A 136 4.40 -3.89 19.61
CA LEU A 136 3.13 -3.52 18.98
C LEU A 136 2.09 -3.25 20.08
N TYR A 137 1.44 -2.09 20.05
CA TYR A 137 0.32 -1.81 20.95
C TYR A 137 -0.91 -2.61 20.50
N CYS A 138 -1.29 -3.58 21.32
CA CYS A 138 -2.40 -4.47 21.05
C CYS A 138 -3.15 -4.76 22.36
N PRO A 139 -4.14 -3.90 22.71
CA PRO A 139 -4.81 -3.95 24.00
C PRO A 139 -5.57 -5.27 24.17
N ASP A 140 -5.73 -5.71 25.42
CA ASP A 140 -6.59 -6.85 25.75
C ASP A 140 -8.06 -6.48 25.52
N THR A 141 -8.82 -7.40 24.95
CA THR A 141 -10.20 -7.15 24.49
C THR A 141 -11.14 -6.98 25.69
N ILE A 142 -11.47 -5.74 26.06
CA ILE A 142 -12.51 -5.46 27.07
C ILE A 142 -13.93 -5.63 26.46
N ALA A 143 -14.07 -5.51 25.14
CA ALA A 143 -15.35 -5.58 24.43
C ALA A 143 -15.46 -6.86 23.59
N LYS A 144 -15.69 -8.01 24.23
CA LYS A 144 -16.20 -9.20 23.54
C LYS A 144 -17.71 -9.04 23.34
N THR A 145 -18.14 -8.24 22.37
CA THR A 145 -19.52 -8.32 21.88
C THR A 145 -19.58 -9.48 20.88
N VAL A 146 -19.53 -10.71 21.38
CA VAL A 146 -19.75 -11.91 20.56
C VAL A 146 -21.24 -11.96 20.25
N ILE A 147 -21.63 -11.44 19.09
CA ILE A 147 -22.94 -11.70 18.52
C ILE A 147 -22.72 -12.56 17.28
N GLY A 148 -23.01 -13.85 17.40
CA GLY A 148 -23.48 -14.64 16.27
C GLY A 148 -22.51 -15.58 15.55
N LYS A 149 -21.44 -16.08 16.18
CA LYS A 149 -20.80 -17.30 15.67
C LYS A 149 -20.43 -18.25 16.81
N GLU A 150 -20.82 -19.51 16.61
CA GLU A 150 -20.67 -20.64 17.52
C GLU A 150 -19.29 -20.70 18.19
N CYS A 151 -19.26 -21.29 19.39
CA CYS A 151 -18.11 -21.52 20.26
C CYS A 151 -16.78 -21.70 19.49
N THR A 152 -16.12 -20.60 19.17
CA THR A 152 -14.76 -20.59 18.62
C THR A 152 -13.81 -20.65 19.80
N SER A 153 -12.77 -21.46 19.68
CA SER A 153 -11.78 -21.63 20.74
C SER A 153 -11.10 -20.28 21.05
N ALA A 154 -10.64 -20.09 22.28
CA ALA A 154 -9.98 -18.83 22.69
C ALA A 154 -8.78 -18.48 21.79
N GLU A 155 -8.13 -19.49 21.20
CA GLU A 155 -6.99 -19.36 20.29
C GLU A 155 -7.38 -18.81 18.90
N GLU A 156 -8.54 -19.21 18.35
CA GLU A 156 -9.04 -18.73 17.05
C GLU A 156 -9.48 -17.26 17.11
N VAL A 157 -10.07 -16.84 18.24
CA VAL A 157 -10.47 -15.45 18.46
C VAL A 157 -9.25 -14.54 18.61
N ASP A 158 -8.14 -15.05 19.16
CA ASP A 158 -6.92 -14.26 19.32
C ASP A 158 -6.18 -14.04 17.99
N GLN A 159 -6.22 -15.01 17.07
CA GLN A 159 -5.66 -14.85 15.72
C GLN A 159 -6.40 -13.77 14.90
N GLN A 160 -7.70 -13.57 15.16
CA GLN A 160 -8.52 -12.57 14.46
C GLN A 160 -8.07 -11.13 14.66
N PHE A 161 -7.27 -10.84 15.69
CA PHE A 161 -6.84 -9.46 15.97
C PHE A 161 -5.59 -9.02 15.20
N ILE A 162 -4.86 -9.95 14.58
CA ILE A 162 -3.61 -9.63 13.90
C ILE A 162 -3.80 -9.85 12.41
N LYS A 163 -3.80 -8.75 11.65
CA LYS A 163 -3.86 -8.80 10.19
C LYS A 163 -2.46 -8.62 9.62
N LEU A 164 -2.07 -9.52 8.73
CA LEU A 164 -0.82 -9.46 7.97
C LEU A 164 -1.13 -9.07 6.54
N GLU A 165 -0.61 -7.93 6.10
CA GLU A 165 -0.66 -7.49 4.71
C GLU A 165 0.76 -7.47 4.16
N ILE A 166 0.99 -8.12 3.03
CA ILE A 166 2.31 -8.17 2.40
C ILE A 166 2.20 -7.73 0.95
N VAL A 167 3.10 -6.85 0.56
CA VAL A 167 3.37 -6.52 -0.84
C VAL A 167 4.78 -7.01 -1.13
N GLY A 168 4.93 -7.82 -2.17
CA GLY A 168 6.19 -8.41 -2.56
C GLY A 168 6.56 -8.07 -3.98
N ASP A 169 7.87 -7.94 -4.24
CA ASP A 169 8.41 -7.71 -5.57
C ASP A 169 9.70 -8.51 -5.79
N CYS A 170 9.93 -8.95 -7.01
CA CYS A 170 11.11 -9.73 -7.37
C CYS A 170 12.22 -8.80 -7.86
N LEU A 171 13.26 -8.68 -7.03
CA LEU A 171 14.29 -7.66 -7.17
C LEU A 171 15.39 -8.08 -8.14
N SER A 172 15.76 -9.36 -8.11
CA SER A 172 16.75 -9.93 -9.02
C SER A 172 16.50 -11.41 -9.24
N THR A 173 17.01 -11.92 -10.35
CA THR A 173 16.94 -13.33 -10.73
C THR A 173 18.33 -13.80 -11.14
N ASP A 174 18.76 -14.92 -10.59
CA ASP A 174 20.06 -15.53 -10.86
C ASP A 174 19.85 -16.95 -11.37
N ILE A 175 20.56 -17.32 -12.44
CA ILE A 175 20.49 -18.67 -13.01
C ILE A 175 21.77 -19.40 -12.65
N SER A 176 21.63 -20.48 -11.89
CA SER A 176 22.75 -21.27 -11.39
C SER A 176 22.76 -22.65 -12.05
N LYS A 177 23.91 -23.05 -12.58
CA LYS A 177 24.16 -24.40 -13.08
C LYS A 177 24.79 -25.23 -11.97
N ILE A 178 24.19 -26.38 -11.66
CA ILE A 178 24.72 -27.33 -10.68
C ILE A 178 25.06 -28.62 -11.41
N ASP A 179 26.35 -29.00 -11.34
CA ASP A 179 26.84 -30.27 -11.87
C ASP A 179 26.67 -31.35 -10.79
N CYS A 180 25.69 -32.24 -10.98
CA CYS A 180 25.45 -33.38 -10.07
C CYS A 180 26.35 -34.59 -10.37
N ALA A 181 27.48 -34.39 -11.06
CA ALA A 181 28.39 -35.47 -11.41
C ALA A 181 29.22 -35.88 -10.18
N ASN A 182 28.93 -37.06 -9.63
CA ASN A 182 29.62 -37.72 -8.51
C ASN A 182 29.33 -37.16 -7.11
N GLY A 183 28.08 -37.30 -6.66
CA GLY A 183 27.71 -37.12 -5.25
C GLY A 183 27.93 -35.69 -4.77
N CYS A 184 27.12 -34.74 -5.23
CA CYS A 184 27.16 -33.39 -4.66
C CYS A 184 26.68 -33.45 -3.20
N ASP A 185 27.32 -32.65 -2.34
CA ASP A 185 26.87 -32.36 -0.97
C ASP A 185 25.77 -31.26 -0.96
N CYS A 186 25.12 -31.07 -2.11
CA CYS A 186 24.09 -30.06 -2.29
C CYS A 186 22.73 -30.68 -1.98
N SER A 187 21.86 -29.94 -1.28
CA SER A 187 20.50 -30.33 -0.87
C SER A 187 19.54 -30.63 -2.05
N CYS A 188 20.05 -30.73 -3.29
CA CYS A 188 19.24 -31.28 -4.37
C CYS A 188 19.04 -32.78 -4.17
N ASN A 189 17.81 -33.24 -4.36
CA ASN A 189 17.50 -34.66 -4.46
C ASN A 189 17.94 -35.14 -5.85
N CYS A 190 19.23 -35.09 -6.11
CA CYS A 190 19.83 -35.45 -7.39
C CYS A 190 20.08 -36.96 -7.34
N GLU A 191 19.10 -37.74 -7.83
CA GLU A 191 19.32 -39.14 -8.20
C GLU A 191 20.55 -39.23 -9.12
N ASN A 192 21.33 -40.30 -9.01
CA ASN A 192 22.67 -40.51 -9.59
C ASN A 192 22.70 -40.56 -11.14
N ASP A 193 21.97 -39.69 -11.83
CA ASP A 193 21.81 -39.66 -13.28
C ASP A 193 22.90 -38.86 -14.01
N GLY A 194 23.85 -38.24 -13.29
CA GLY A 194 24.96 -37.48 -13.91
C GLY A 194 24.53 -36.28 -14.77
N ASN A 195 23.25 -35.91 -14.73
CA ASN A 195 22.69 -34.86 -15.56
C ASN A 195 22.92 -33.47 -14.95
N GLN A 196 23.33 -32.52 -15.79
CA GLN A 196 23.46 -31.10 -15.42
C GLN A 196 22.07 -30.51 -15.17
N LYS A 197 21.88 -29.84 -14.03
CA LYS A 197 20.61 -29.22 -13.64
C LYS A 197 20.77 -27.71 -13.57
N VAL A 198 19.77 -26.99 -14.08
CA VAL A 198 19.72 -25.52 -14.05
C VAL A 198 18.66 -25.09 -13.05
N PHE A 199 19.02 -24.14 -12.19
CA PHE A 199 18.15 -23.57 -11.15
C PHE A 199 17.93 -22.09 -11.41
N LEU A 200 16.68 -21.65 -11.22
CA LEU A 200 16.33 -20.24 -11.14
C LEU A 200 16.21 -19.85 -9.66
N CYS A 201 17.09 -18.96 -9.23
CA CYS A 201 17.12 -18.37 -7.90
C CYS A 201 16.59 -16.93 -7.95
N ILE A 202 15.76 -16.56 -6.97
CA ILE A 202 15.06 -15.26 -6.97
C ILE A 202 15.36 -14.53 -5.67
N THR A 203 15.70 -13.24 -5.79
CA THR A 203 15.73 -12.32 -4.65
C THR A 203 14.37 -11.64 -4.52
N LEU A 204 13.68 -11.86 -3.40
CA LEU A 204 12.33 -11.36 -3.14
C LEU A 204 12.37 -10.24 -2.10
N GLY A 205 11.90 -9.05 -2.45
CA GLY A 205 11.66 -7.94 -1.53
C GLY A 205 10.24 -7.99 -0.99
N LEU A 206 10.07 -7.88 0.33
CA LEU A 206 8.77 -7.90 1.00
C LEU A 206 8.58 -6.64 1.86
N PHE A 207 7.43 -5.99 1.68
CA PHE A 207 6.88 -4.99 2.59
C PHE A 207 5.79 -5.67 3.42
N ILE A 208 6.06 -5.84 4.71
CA ILE A 208 5.22 -6.60 5.63
C ILE A 208 4.57 -5.60 6.59
N ILE A 209 3.24 -5.49 6.55
CA ILE A 209 2.46 -4.64 7.44
C ILE A 209 1.70 -5.53 8.41
N ILE A 210 2.05 -5.42 9.69
CA ILE A 210 1.36 -6.11 10.78
C ILE A 210 0.42 -5.10 11.43
N LYS A 211 -0.88 -5.39 11.47
CA LYS A 211 -1.90 -4.54 12.10
C LYS A 211 -2.52 -5.26 13.29
N CYS A 212 -2.63 -4.58 14.43
CA CYS A 212 -3.54 -5.00 15.49
C CYS A 212 -4.91 -4.36 15.24
N GLU A 213 -5.86 -5.15 14.76
CA GLU A 213 -7.19 -4.75 14.33
C GLU A 213 -8.23 -5.44 15.22
N ILE A 214 -9.11 -4.67 15.87
CA ILE A 214 -10.16 -5.22 16.73
C ILE A 214 -11.50 -4.64 16.28
N VAL A 215 -12.52 -5.48 16.14
CA VAL A 215 -13.89 -5.01 15.91
C VAL A 215 -14.39 -4.33 17.17
N VAL A 216 -14.69 -3.05 17.07
CA VAL A 216 -15.18 -2.23 18.19
C VAL A 216 -16.49 -1.56 17.83
N GLN A 217 -17.27 -1.26 18.86
CA GLN A 217 -18.45 -0.40 18.74
C GLN A 217 -18.03 1.06 18.91
N LEU A 218 -18.26 1.87 17.86
CA LEU A 218 -18.03 3.31 17.90
C LEU A 218 -19.38 4.04 17.93
N MET A 219 -19.44 5.09 18.73
CA MET A 219 -20.51 6.10 18.65
C MET A 219 -20.06 7.17 17.67
N VAL A 220 -20.77 7.33 16.56
CA VAL A 220 -20.49 8.33 15.54
C VAL A 220 -21.68 9.30 15.41
N PRO A 221 -21.42 10.62 15.27
CA PRO A 221 -22.47 11.57 14.95
C PRO A 221 -22.98 11.33 13.53
N ALA A 222 -24.29 11.21 13.35
CA ALA A 222 -24.92 11.10 12.05
C ALA A 222 -25.66 12.40 11.71
N TYR A 223 -25.51 12.83 10.45
CA TYR A 223 -26.10 14.07 9.92
C TYR A 223 -27.32 13.79 9.04
N GLY A 224 -28.01 12.68 9.30
CA GLY A 224 -29.07 12.15 8.47
C GLY A 224 -28.57 11.24 7.35
N TYR A 225 -29.51 10.76 6.54
CA TYR A 225 -29.20 9.97 5.35
C TYR A 225 -28.66 10.86 4.24
N CYS A 226 -27.84 10.29 3.35
CA CYS A 226 -27.60 10.94 2.07
C CYS A 226 -28.95 11.19 1.38
N PRO A 227 -29.11 12.33 0.68
CA PRO A 227 -30.31 12.54 -0.12
C PRO A 227 -30.48 11.34 -1.06
N VAL A 228 -31.74 10.97 -1.32
CA VAL A 228 -32.06 9.91 -2.27
C VAL A 228 -31.32 10.26 -3.58
N PRO A 229 -30.42 9.40 -4.07
CA PRO A 229 -29.76 9.62 -5.35
C PRO A 229 -30.82 9.86 -6.42
N GLU A 230 -30.51 10.64 -7.46
CA GLU A 230 -31.42 10.73 -8.61
C GLU A 230 -31.80 9.33 -9.08
N GLU A 231 -33.07 9.15 -9.45
CA GLU A 231 -33.54 7.87 -9.99
C GLU A 231 -32.54 7.41 -11.06
N CYS A 232 -32.08 6.16 -10.95
CA CYS A 232 -31.30 5.55 -12.00
C CYS A 232 -32.10 5.74 -13.29
N LYS A 233 -31.58 6.57 -14.20
CA LYS A 233 -32.10 6.59 -15.57
C LYS A 233 -32.08 5.12 -15.99
N CYS A 234 -33.24 4.57 -16.37
CA CYS A 234 -33.30 3.25 -16.99
C CYS A 234 -32.14 3.20 -17.97
N PRO A 235 -31.24 2.21 -17.88
CA PRO A 235 -30.03 2.23 -18.66
C PRO A 235 -30.46 2.45 -20.11
N GLY A 236 -30.12 3.63 -20.64
CA GLY A 236 -30.02 3.77 -22.08
C GLY A 236 -29.10 2.65 -22.53
N ASP A 237 -29.29 2.14 -23.75
CA ASP A 237 -28.40 1.15 -24.32
C ASP A 237 -26.94 1.55 -23.99
N PRO A 238 -26.21 0.78 -23.15
CA PRO A 238 -24.87 1.18 -22.71
C PRO A 238 -23.92 1.33 -23.91
N CYS A 239 -24.25 0.70 -25.04
CA CYS A 239 -23.58 0.92 -26.31
C CYS A 239 -23.85 2.34 -26.85
N LYS A 240 -25.08 2.86 -26.78
CA LYS A 240 -25.38 4.25 -27.17
C LYS A 240 -24.71 5.27 -26.25
N GLU A 241 -24.80 5.09 -24.94
CA GLU A 241 -24.11 5.99 -23.99
C GLU A 241 -22.59 5.98 -24.18
N PHE A 242 -22.00 4.82 -24.49
CA PHE A 242 -20.57 4.72 -24.81
C PHE A 242 -20.21 5.40 -26.14
N MET A 243 -21.06 5.29 -27.16
CA MET A 243 -20.83 5.89 -28.48
C MET A 243 -21.09 7.41 -28.49
N GLU A 244 -21.94 7.91 -27.59
CA GLU A 244 -22.23 9.35 -27.42
C GLU A 244 -21.27 10.03 -26.42
N ARG A 245 -20.50 9.26 -25.65
CA ARG A 245 -19.51 9.80 -24.72
C ARG A 245 -18.36 10.46 -25.48
N GLU A 246 -17.99 11.67 -25.08
CA GLU A 246 -16.80 12.34 -25.58
C GLU A 246 -15.56 11.48 -25.33
N LEU A 247 -14.63 11.47 -26.28
CA LEU A 247 -13.36 10.76 -26.12
C LEU A 247 -12.69 11.28 -24.83
N PRO A 248 -12.36 10.39 -23.87
CA PRO A 248 -11.58 10.82 -22.72
C PRO A 248 -10.27 11.42 -23.22
N THR A 249 -9.73 12.41 -22.51
CA THR A 249 -8.39 12.93 -22.77
C THR A 249 -7.39 11.78 -22.70
N LEU A 250 -7.03 11.25 -23.88
CA LEU A 250 -6.12 10.10 -24.04
C LEU A 250 -4.72 10.40 -23.54
N TYR A 251 -4.38 11.68 -23.45
CA TYR A 251 -3.11 12.17 -22.99
C TYR A 251 -3.33 13.03 -21.74
N PRO A 252 -2.52 12.83 -20.69
CA PRO A 252 -2.55 13.72 -19.53
C PRO A 252 -2.31 15.16 -19.99
N PRO A 253 -2.97 16.16 -19.36
CA PRO A 253 -2.74 17.56 -19.68
C PRO A 253 -1.26 17.87 -19.53
N GLN A 254 -0.63 18.38 -20.60
CA GLN A 254 0.72 18.91 -20.52
C GLN A 254 0.61 20.32 -19.97
N GLU A 255 0.75 20.46 -18.65
CA GLU A 255 1.00 21.75 -18.03
C GLU A 255 2.41 22.18 -18.42
N MET A 256 2.51 22.96 -19.49
CA MET A 256 3.73 23.65 -19.84
C MET A 256 3.69 25.00 -19.14
N ASP A 257 4.38 25.10 -18.01
CA ASP A 257 4.72 26.40 -17.46
C ASP A 257 5.54 27.17 -18.52
N ASN A 258 5.26 28.47 -18.68
CA ASN A 258 6.16 29.32 -19.44
C ASN A 258 7.52 29.26 -18.74
N LEU A 259 8.55 28.80 -19.47
CA LEU A 259 9.93 28.65 -18.95
C LEU A 259 10.57 29.98 -18.48
N PHE A 260 9.90 31.11 -18.71
CA PHE A 260 10.35 32.44 -18.33
C PHE A 260 9.16 33.26 -17.84
N ASP A 261 9.29 33.84 -16.65
CA ASP A 261 8.39 34.89 -16.16
C ASP A 261 8.55 36.13 -17.04
N ASP A 262 7.46 36.71 -17.53
CA ASP A 262 7.43 38.02 -18.22
C ASP A 262 7.71 39.20 -17.26
N ASN A 263 8.55 39.00 -16.26
CA ASN A 263 9.04 40.04 -15.37
C ASN A 263 10.55 40.14 -15.52
N ASP A 264 10.97 40.81 -16.60
CA ASP A 264 12.05 41.79 -16.55
C ASP A 264 12.24 42.44 -17.92
N GLN A 265 11.70 43.65 -18.09
CA GLN A 265 12.39 44.69 -18.85
C GLN A 265 11.85 46.11 -18.55
N ASN A 266 12.64 46.78 -17.71
CA ASN A 266 13.08 48.17 -17.82
C ASN A 266 12.14 49.32 -17.42
N ASP A 267 12.40 49.78 -16.20
CA ASP A 267 12.74 51.17 -15.91
C ASP A 267 13.18 51.97 -17.15
N ASN A 268 12.45 53.05 -17.45
CA ASN A 268 13.04 54.38 -17.64
C ASN A 268 11.97 55.49 -17.72
N HIS A 269 11.94 56.27 -16.65
CA HIS A 269 12.03 57.73 -16.69
C HIS A 269 10.97 58.52 -17.49
N CYS A 270 9.97 59.07 -16.79
CA CYS A 270 9.53 60.45 -17.01
C CYS A 270 8.90 61.04 -15.74
N ILE A 271 9.72 61.77 -14.99
CA ILE A 271 9.35 62.77 -13.98
C ILE A 271 8.71 63.97 -14.70
N LYS A 272 7.54 64.44 -14.23
CA LYS A 272 7.13 65.86 -14.11
C LYS A 272 6.03 65.93 -13.04
N GLU A 273 6.37 66.28 -11.80
CA GLU A 273 6.49 67.63 -11.22
C GLU A 273 5.22 68.03 -10.43
N LYS A 274 5.47 68.52 -9.21
CA LYS A 274 4.49 68.98 -8.22
C LYS A 274 4.07 70.41 -8.53
N GLU A 275 2.77 70.70 -8.46
CA GLU A 275 2.15 72.00 -8.18
C GLU A 275 0.74 71.67 -7.64
N GLU A 276 0.11 72.30 -6.66
CA GLU A 276 0.45 73.30 -5.64
C GLU A 276 -0.78 73.33 -4.72
N GLU A 277 -0.62 73.85 -3.51
CA GLU A 277 -1.67 73.99 -2.51
C GLU A 277 -2.77 74.99 -2.94
N LYS A 278 -3.97 74.80 -2.33
CA LYS A 278 -4.86 75.88 -1.83
C LYS A 278 -5.56 76.78 -2.85
N TYR A 279 -6.89 76.66 -2.95
CA TYR A 279 -7.78 77.83 -2.85
C TYR A 279 -9.16 77.45 -2.29
N ASP A 280 -9.60 78.35 -1.43
CA ASP A 280 -10.77 78.37 -0.56
C ASP A 280 -11.96 79.08 -1.25
N ILE A 281 -13.18 78.79 -0.78
CA ILE A 281 -14.36 79.69 -0.66
C ILE A 281 -15.24 80.00 -1.92
N ILE A 282 -16.43 79.37 -1.91
CA ILE A 282 -17.80 79.97 -1.89
C ILE A 282 -18.04 81.30 -2.65
N SER A 283 -18.94 81.32 -3.65
CA SER A 283 -20.28 81.90 -3.52
C SER A 283 -21.03 82.00 -4.87
N SER A 284 -22.32 81.66 -4.80
CA SER A 284 -23.50 82.21 -5.51
C SER A 284 -23.27 82.98 -6.83
N SER A 285 -24.08 82.78 -7.87
CA SER A 285 -25.49 83.16 -7.83
C SER A 285 -26.15 83.05 -9.21
N ARG A 286 -27.49 82.85 -9.20
CA ARG A 286 -28.50 83.35 -10.18
C ARG A 286 -28.52 82.66 -11.57
N SER A 287 -29.67 82.38 -12.21
CA SER A 287 -31.07 82.74 -11.97
C SER A 287 -31.97 82.23 -13.13
N ILE A 288 -33.27 82.02 -12.83
CA ILE A 288 -34.46 82.20 -13.71
C ILE A 288 -34.67 81.08 -14.77
N ASN A 289 -35.80 80.37 -14.88
CA ASN A 289 -37.21 80.57 -14.48
C ASN A 289 -37.76 79.35 -13.73
#